data_AF-A0A2E4LFM9-F1
#
_entry.id   AF-A0A2E4LFM9-F1
#
_cell.length_a   1.000
_cell.length_b   1.000
_cell.length_c   1.000
_cell.angle_alpha   90.00
_cell.angle_beta   90.00
_cell.angle_gamma   90.00
#
_symmetry.space_group_name_H-M   'P 1'
#
loop_
_entity.id
_entity.type
_entity.pdbx_description
1 polymer ?
#
loop_
_entity_poly.entity_id
_entity_poly.type
_entity_poly.pdbx_seq_one_letter_code
_entity_poly.pdbx_strand_id
1 'polypeptide(L)'
;MASLIILFQGCIATNEALWPANIPQREYFESIYSGDKDNQLVQSKAGYLQWVVSFYEGTLIAPVGWLGLQSTVLDKADPKDRLELGNRLTTLGRLISGEWAKENDKRVIDSRMLSLWGSIMQLADDPRIQGQAVSLIEKDVKALLDRQLPPEAIVDERYEKGLGIDLFEGF
;
A
#
# COMPACT_ATOMS: atom_id res chain seq x y z
N MET A 1 14.61 42.04 -47.35
CA MET A 1 14.69 41.74 -45.91
C MET A 1 13.75 40.59 -45.64
N ALA A 2 14.27 39.38 -45.45
CA ALA A 2 13.48 38.19 -45.14
C ALA A 2 13.58 37.93 -43.64
N SER A 3 12.47 38.12 -42.92
CA SER A 3 12.37 37.85 -41.49
C SER A 3 12.17 36.36 -41.27
N LEU A 4 13.17 35.71 -40.67
CA LEU A 4 13.12 34.31 -40.26
C LEU A 4 12.46 34.25 -38.88
N ILE A 5 11.21 33.78 -38.82
CA ILE A 5 10.51 33.55 -37.56
C ILE A 5 10.91 32.16 -37.05
N ILE A 6 11.70 32.12 -35.98
CA ILE A 6 12.06 30.90 -35.26
C ILE A 6 10.93 30.59 -34.27
N LEU A 7 10.16 29.54 -34.55
CA LEU A 7 9.18 28.99 -33.62
C LEU A 7 9.91 28.06 -32.64
N PHE A 8 10.10 28.51 -31.40
CA PHE A 8 10.48 27.63 -30.30
C PHE A 8 9.28 26.73 -29.96
N GLN A 9 9.32 25.47 -30.42
CA GLN A 9 8.50 24.42 -29.82
C GLN A 9 9.18 23.99 -28.52
N GLY A 10 8.83 24.67 -27.42
CA GLY A 10 9.07 24.15 -26.09
C GLY A 10 8.16 22.95 -25.85
N CYS A 11 8.69 21.74 -25.99
CA CYS A 11 8.12 20.59 -25.31
C CYS A 11 8.23 20.87 -23.80
N ILE A 12 7.13 21.31 -23.19
CA ILE A 12 6.96 21.19 -21.75
C ILE A 12 6.84 19.69 -21.50
N ALA A 13 7.96 19.03 -21.26
CA ALA A 13 7.96 17.76 -20.57
C ALA A 13 7.35 18.06 -19.20
N THR A 14 6.05 17.73 -19.03
CA THR A 14 5.44 17.70 -17.72
C THR A 14 6.32 16.81 -16.86
N ASN A 15 6.87 17.40 -15.80
CA ASN A 15 7.74 16.77 -14.85
C ASN A 15 6.94 15.66 -14.15
N GLU A 16 6.81 14.50 -14.79
CA GLU A 16 6.38 13.28 -14.14
C GLU A 16 7.45 13.02 -13.09
N ALA A 17 7.08 13.15 -11.82
CA ALA A 17 7.94 12.77 -10.71
C ALA A 17 8.54 11.39 -11.04
N LEU A 18 9.87 11.28 -10.96
CA LEU A 18 10.58 10.04 -11.22
C LEU A 18 9.96 8.94 -10.35
N TRP A 19 9.35 7.95 -10.99
CA TRP A 19 8.74 6.84 -10.29
C TRP A 19 9.84 6.05 -9.55
N PRO A 20 9.71 5.79 -8.23
CA PRO A 20 10.76 5.09 -7.50
C PRO A 20 11.00 3.67 -8.04
N ALA A 21 12.27 3.30 -8.21
CA ALA A 21 12.64 2.01 -8.79
C ALA A 21 12.41 0.81 -7.85
N ASN A 22 12.19 1.08 -6.56
CA ASN A 22 12.03 0.09 -5.49
C ASN A 22 10.56 -0.18 -5.10
N ILE A 23 9.60 0.40 -5.82
CA ILE A 23 8.16 0.12 -5.64
C ILE A 23 7.60 -0.56 -6.92
N PRO A 24 6.42 -1.20 -6.87
CA PRO A 24 5.87 -1.87 -8.04
C PRO A 24 5.73 -0.94 -9.25
N GLN A 25 5.77 -1.52 -10.45
CA GLN A 25 5.75 -0.78 -11.71
C GLN A 25 4.57 0.17 -11.82
N ARG A 26 4.82 1.38 -12.31
CA ARG A 26 3.84 2.47 -12.39
C ARG A 26 2.60 2.05 -13.17
N GLU A 27 2.78 1.32 -14.27
CA GLU A 27 1.75 0.88 -15.20
C GLU A 27 0.66 0.07 -14.49
N TYR A 28 1.02 -0.70 -13.47
CA TYR A 28 0.04 -1.42 -12.65
C TYR A 28 -0.95 -0.45 -11.99
N PHE A 29 -0.46 0.62 -11.35
CA PHE A 29 -1.31 1.59 -10.68
C PHE A 29 -2.09 2.46 -11.66
N GLU A 30 -1.48 2.80 -12.80
CA GLU A 30 -2.17 3.52 -13.87
C GLU A 30 -3.34 2.71 -14.43
N SER A 31 -3.22 1.38 -14.51
CA SER A 31 -4.32 0.50 -14.94
C SER A 31 -5.48 0.50 -13.95
N ILE A 32 -5.18 0.47 -12.64
CA ILE A 32 -6.19 0.58 -11.56
C ILE A 32 -6.93 1.91 -11.69
N TYR A 33 -6.18 3.02 -11.74
CA TYR A 33 -6.77 4.35 -11.85
C TYR A 33 -7.65 4.46 -13.10
N SER A 34 -7.18 3.96 -14.24
CA SER A 34 -7.90 4.04 -15.52
C SER A 34 -9.21 3.25 -15.53
N GLY A 35 -9.29 2.16 -14.76
CA GLY A 35 -10.48 1.33 -14.56
C GLY A 35 -11.50 1.89 -13.56
N ASP A 36 -11.09 2.80 -12.68
CA ASP A 36 -11.94 3.36 -11.63
C ASP A 36 -12.54 4.72 -12.04
N LYS A 37 -13.74 4.69 -12.64
CA LYS A 37 -14.41 5.90 -13.12
C LYS A 37 -14.90 6.80 -12.00
N ASP A 38 -15.25 6.25 -10.85
CA ASP A 38 -15.74 7.05 -9.73
C ASP A 38 -14.60 7.84 -9.09
N ASN A 39 -13.41 7.23 -8.95
CA ASN A 39 -12.23 7.94 -8.47
C ASN A 39 -11.75 9.02 -9.46
N GLN A 40 -11.84 8.77 -10.77
CA GLN A 40 -11.50 9.76 -11.82
C GLN A 40 -12.34 11.04 -11.75
N LEU A 41 -13.53 11.01 -11.15
CA LEU A 41 -14.38 12.19 -10.99
C LEU A 41 -13.89 13.14 -9.88
N VAL A 42 -13.12 12.63 -8.92
CA VAL A 42 -12.77 13.35 -7.69
C VAL A 42 -11.26 13.49 -7.45
N GLN A 43 -10.44 12.64 -8.07
CA GLN A 43 -8.99 12.60 -7.89
C GLN A 43 -8.30 12.58 -9.26
N SER A 44 -7.22 13.36 -9.43
CA SER A 44 -6.40 13.29 -10.63
C SER A 44 -5.46 12.09 -10.63
N LYS A 45 -5.07 11.60 -11.82
CA LYS A 45 -4.08 10.51 -11.96
C LYS A 45 -2.77 10.82 -11.23
N ALA A 46 -2.27 12.04 -11.38
CA ALA A 46 -1.05 12.48 -10.71
C ALA A 46 -1.20 12.46 -9.19
N GLY A 47 -2.34 12.93 -8.66
CA GLY A 47 -2.63 12.88 -7.22
C GLY A 47 -2.71 11.45 -6.67
N TYR A 48 -3.41 10.57 -7.39
CA TYR A 48 -3.47 9.14 -7.05
C TYR A 48 -2.07 8.50 -7.01
N LEU A 49 -1.26 8.72 -8.06
CA LEU A 49 0.10 8.17 -8.14
C LEU A 49 1.02 8.73 -7.04
N GLN A 50 0.86 10.00 -6.67
CA GLN A 50 1.58 10.59 -5.54
C GLN A 50 1.23 9.90 -4.22
N TRP A 51 -0.04 9.58 -3.99
CA TRP A 51 -0.45 8.83 -2.80
C TRP A 51 0.04 7.39 -2.79
N VAL A 52 0.16 6.74 -3.95
CA VAL A 52 0.81 5.43 -4.05
C VAL A 52 2.28 5.53 -3.61
N VAL A 53 3.03 6.52 -4.08
CA VAL A 53 4.43 6.72 -3.65
C VAL A 53 4.51 6.97 -2.15
N SER A 54 3.66 7.86 -1.61
CA SER A 54 3.60 8.15 -0.18
C SER A 54 3.25 6.95 0.69
N PHE A 55 2.48 5.98 0.20
CA PHE A 55 2.25 4.74 0.92
C PHE A 55 3.54 3.93 1.11
N TYR A 56 4.40 3.85 0.09
CA TYR A 56 5.64 3.07 0.15
C TYR A 56 6.75 3.76 0.94
N GLU A 57 6.93 5.06 0.71
CA GLU A 57 8.02 5.85 1.29
C GLU A 57 7.67 6.41 2.67
N GLY A 58 6.37 6.58 2.95
CA GLY A 58 5.88 7.25 4.14
C GLY A 58 5.46 8.69 3.86
N THR A 59 5.01 9.35 4.91
CA THR A 59 4.56 10.74 4.89
C THR A 59 5.25 11.53 5.99
N LEU A 60 5.04 12.86 6.02
CA LEU A 60 5.58 13.71 7.08
C LEU A 60 5.14 13.29 8.48
N ILE A 61 3.90 12.80 8.64
CA ILE A 61 3.32 12.43 9.93
C ILE A 61 3.45 10.92 10.24
N ALA A 62 3.68 10.10 9.22
CA ALA A 62 3.95 8.67 9.34
C ALA A 62 5.19 8.34 8.48
N PRO A 63 6.40 8.60 9.01
CA PRO A 63 7.63 8.59 8.22
C PRO A 63 8.07 7.18 7.78
N VAL A 64 7.53 6.14 8.41
CA VAL A 64 7.77 4.76 8.01
C VAL A 64 6.65 4.32 7.07
N GLY A 65 6.95 4.28 5.77
CA GLY A 65 6.06 3.69 4.77
C GLY A 65 6.14 2.17 4.70
N TRP A 66 5.44 1.58 3.73
CA TRP A 66 5.39 0.13 3.52
C TRP A 66 6.76 -0.52 3.36
N LEU A 67 7.72 0.17 2.72
CA LEU A 67 9.06 -0.39 2.53
C LEU A 67 9.80 -0.57 3.87
N GLY A 68 9.64 0.37 4.81
CA GLY A 68 10.23 0.27 6.13
C GLY A 68 9.57 -0.82 6.98
N LEU A 69 8.24 -0.94 6.89
CA LEU A 69 7.50 -2.03 7.52
C LEU A 69 7.94 -3.40 6.96
N GLN A 70 8.02 -3.52 5.63
CA GLN A 70 8.47 -4.74 4.96
C GLN A 70 9.89 -5.12 5.40
N SER A 71 10.82 -4.16 5.47
CA SER A 71 12.18 -4.43 6.00
C SER A 71 12.13 -4.98 7.43
N THR A 72 11.38 -4.32 8.32
CA THR A 72 11.26 -4.70 9.73
C THR A 72 10.71 -6.13 9.89
N VAL A 73 9.68 -6.47 9.10
CA VAL A 73 9.07 -7.80 9.11
C VAL A 73 10.07 -8.85 8.62
N LEU A 74 10.78 -8.58 7.52
CA LEU A 74 11.75 -9.51 6.93
C LEU A 74 13.00 -9.73 7.78
N ASP A 75 13.43 -8.71 8.53
CA ASP A 75 14.59 -8.79 9.42
C ASP A 75 14.34 -9.76 10.58
N LYS A 76 13.08 -9.85 11.06
CA LYS A 76 12.65 -10.81 12.09
C LYS A 76 12.39 -12.22 11.56
N ALA A 77 12.19 -12.37 10.25
CA ALA A 77 11.80 -13.64 9.65
C ALA A 77 12.94 -14.67 9.63
N ASP A 78 12.57 -15.95 9.72
CA ASP A 78 13.49 -17.08 9.51
C ASP A 78 14.17 -16.96 8.14
N PRO A 79 15.52 -17.09 8.04
CA PRO A 79 16.23 -16.89 6.79
C PRO A 79 15.74 -17.74 5.61
N LYS A 80 15.24 -18.95 5.89
CA LYS A 80 14.66 -19.88 4.91
C LYS A 80 13.35 -19.38 4.31
N ASP A 81 12.57 -18.58 5.05
CA ASP A 81 11.21 -18.15 4.67
C ASP A 81 11.20 -16.71 4.14
N ARG A 82 12.30 -15.96 4.34
CA ARG A 82 12.43 -14.54 3.99
C ARG A 82 12.12 -14.22 2.52
N LEU A 83 12.53 -15.07 1.59
CA LEU A 83 12.26 -14.85 0.15
C LEU A 83 10.76 -14.95 -0.15
N GLU A 84 10.11 -16.00 0.36
CA GLU A 84 8.67 -16.22 0.16
C GLU A 84 7.86 -15.10 0.82
N LEU A 85 8.18 -14.77 2.08
CA LEU A 85 7.55 -13.68 2.81
C LEU A 85 7.76 -12.33 2.11
N GLY A 86 8.93 -12.08 1.52
CA GLY A 86 9.20 -10.87 0.75
C GLY A 86 8.29 -10.72 -0.46
N ASN A 87 8.11 -11.79 -1.24
CA ASN A 87 7.22 -11.80 -2.40
C ASN A 87 5.76 -11.56 -2.02
N ARG A 88 5.35 -12.15 -0.90
CA ARG A 88 4.02 -11.97 -0.29
C ARG A 88 3.77 -10.53 0.13
N LEU A 89 4.69 -9.94 0.89
CA LEU A 89 4.62 -8.53 1.31
C LEU A 89 4.64 -7.56 0.13
N THR A 90 5.43 -7.83 -0.92
CA THR A 90 5.41 -7.02 -2.15
C THR A 90 4.06 -7.09 -2.84
N THR A 91 3.46 -8.28 -2.93
CA THR A 91 2.12 -8.45 -3.52
C THR A 91 1.05 -7.76 -2.68
N LEU A 92 1.11 -7.91 -1.36
CA LEU A 92 0.18 -7.32 -0.42
C LEU A 92 0.24 -5.79 -0.46
N GLY A 93 1.43 -5.21 -0.37
CA GLY A 93 1.64 -3.76 -0.48
C GLY A 93 1.08 -3.20 -1.78
N ARG A 94 1.26 -3.92 -2.89
CA ARG A 94 0.74 -3.54 -4.21
C ARG A 94 -0.80 -3.48 -4.24
N LEU A 95 -1.47 -4.42 -3.60
CA LEU A 95 -2.94 -4.45 -3.51
C LEU A 95 -3.45 -3.33 -2.60
N ILE A 96 -2.86 -3.20 -1.42
CA ILE A 96 -3.23 -2.18 -0.42
C ILE A 96 -3.05 -0.78 -1.00
N SER A 97 -1.88 -0.49 -1.58
CA SER A 97 -1.57 0.85 -2.08
C SER A 97 -2.46 1.27 -3.25
N GLY A 98 -2.85 0.32 -4.11
CA GLY A 98 -3.74 0.59 -5.23
C GLY A 98 -5.17 0.98 -4.81
N GLU A 99 -5.62 0.49 -3.66
CA GLU A 99 -6.93 0.85 -3.11
C GLU A 99 -6.84 2.06 -2.17
N TRP A 100 -5.89 2.08 -1.26
CA TRP A 100 -5.76 3.12 -0.23
C TRP A 100 -5.45 4.51 -0.80
N ALA A 101 -4.74 4.57 -1.94
CA ALA A 101 -4.35 5.81 -2.60
C ALA A 101 -5.52 6.55 -3.29
N LYS A 102 -6.69 5.91 -3.42
CA LYS A 102 -7.91 6.55 -3.93
C LYS A 102 -8.40 7.63 -2.97
N GLU A 103 -9.32 8.47 -3.44
CA GLU A 103 -10.00 9.44 -2.58
C GLU A 103 -10.72 8.75 -1.42
N ASN A 104 -10.78 9.41 -0.26
CA ASN A 104 -11.20 8.80 1.00
C ASN A 104 -12.60 8.19 0.97
N ASP A 105 -13.53 8.77 0.22
CA ASP A 105 -14.91 8.30 0.09
C ASP A 105 -15.07 7.19 -0.97
N LYS A 106 -14.02 6.89 -1.74
CA LYS A 106 -14.02 5.86 -2.79
C LYS A 106 -13.30 4.57 -2.40
N ARG A 107 -12.43 4.63 -1.39
CA ARG A 107 -11.63 3.49 -0.93
C ARG A 107 -12.36 2.62 0.09
N VAL A 108 -12.10 1.32 0.07
CA VAL A 108 -12.50 0.40 1.15
C VAL A 108 -11.40 0.12 2.17
N ILE A 109 -10.14 0.36 1.80
CA ILE A 109 -9.01 0.24 2.72
C ILE A 109 -8.67 1.65 3.21
N ASP A 110 -8.92 1.89 4.49
CA ASP A 110 -8.67 3.18 5.13
C ASP A 110 -7.35 3.19 5.93
N SER A 111 -6.98 4.37 6.44
CA SER A 111 -5.76 4.53 7.23
C SER A 111 -5.80 3.81 8.58
N ARG A 112 -6.98 3.55 9.15
CA ARG A 112 -7.14 2.81 10.41
C ARG A 112 -6.74 1.34 10.21
N MET A 113 -7.16 0.74 9.10
CA MET A 113 -6.73 -0.61 8.73
C MET A 113 -5.21 -0.70 8.52
N LEU A 114 -4.61 0.31 7.87
CA LEU A 114 -3.15 0.33 7.71
C LEU A 114 -2.42 0.35 9.05
N SER A 115 -2.88 1.19 9.99
CA SER A 115 -2.33 1.23 11.33
C SER A 115 -2.47 -0.10 12.06
N LEU A 116 -3.66 -0.72 12.00
CA LEU A 116 -3.92 -2.02 12.60
C LEU A 116 -3.01 -3.11 12.03
N TRP A 117 -2.97 -3.26 10.70
CA TRP A 117 -2.12 -4.27 10.05
C TRP A 117 -0.64 -4.03 10.29
N GLY A 118 -0.20 -2.76 10.30
CA GLY A 118 1.16 -2.39 10.66
C GLY A 118 1.52 -2.83 12.09
N SER A 119 0.62 -2.62 13.05
CA SER A 119 0.81 -3.07 14.44
C SER A 119 0.87 -4.60 14.53
N ILE A 120 -0.09 -5.31 13.93
CA ILE A 120 -0.15 -6.78 13.95
C ILE A 120 1.13 -7.40 13.37
N MET A 121 1.61 -6.90 12.23
CA MET A 121 2.83 -7.43 11.61
C MET A 121 4.10 -7.15 12.43
N GLN A 122 4.12 -6.08 13.23
CA GLN A 122 5.27 -5.71 14.06
C GLN A 122 5.28 -6.42 15.43
N LEU A 123 4.11 -6.65 16.02
CA LEU A 123 3.94 -7.29 17.34
C LEU A 123 4.20 -8.81 17.30
N ALA A 124 4.14 -9.43 16.13
CA ALA A 124 4.45 -10.84 15.98
C ALA A 124 5.97 -11.10 16.09
N ASP A 125 6.45 -11.37 17.31
CA ASP A 125 7.86 -11.73 17.56
C ASP A 125 8.16 -13.21 17.27
N ASP A 126 7.15 -14.09 17.27
CA ASP A 126 7.29 -15.47 16.78
C ASP A 126 7.16 -15.47 15.23
N PRO A 127 8.18 -15.91 14.47
CA PRO A 127 8.12 -15.98 13.01
C PRO A 127 6.91 -16.75 12.46
N ARG A 128 6.41 -17.74 13.21
CA ARG A 128 5.21 -18.50 12.82
C ARG A 128 3.95 -17.63 12.92
N ILE A 129 3.81 -16.88 14.00
CA ILE A 129 2.69 -15.94 14.20
C ILE A 129 2.79 -14.83 13.14
N GLN A 130 3.99 -14.36 12.82
CA GLN A 130 4.21 -13.35 11.78
C GLN A 130 3.74 -13.85 10.41
N GLY A 131 4.10 -15.08 10.03
CA GLY A 131 3.62 -15.70 8.80
C GLY A 131 2.09 -15.89 8.78
N GLN A 132 1.48 -16.24 9.90
CA GLN A 132 0.02 -16.36 10.04
C GLN A 132 -0.67 -15.00 9.94
N ALA A 133 -0.11 -13.95 10.57
CA ALA A 133 -0.59 -12.58 10.48
C ALA A 133 -0.64 -12.09 9.03
N VAL A 134 0.46 -12.24 8.29
CA VAL A 134 0.49 -11.88 6.86
C VAL A 134 -0.53 -12.67 6.07
N SER A 135 -0.72 -13.97 6.36
CA SER A 135 -1.72 -14.81 5.68
C SER A 135 -3.16 -14.33 5.94
N LEU A 136 -3.46 -13.93 7.17
CA LEU A 136 -4.78 -13.44 7.55
C LEU A 136 -5.06 -12.07 6.91
N ILE A 137 -4.06 -11.17 6.91
CA ILE A 137 -4.17 -9.86 6.27
C ILE A 137 -4.34 -9.99 4.75
N GLU A 138 -3.59 -10.87 4.08
CA GLU A 138 -3.75 -11.14 2.65
C GLU A 138 -5.17 -11.61 2.31
N LYS A 139 -5.73 -12.51 3.12
CA LYS A 139 -7.09 -13.00 2.96
C LYS A 139 -8.11 -11.87 3.12
N ASP A 140 -7.92 -11.00 4.11
CA ASP A 140 -8.83 -9.90 4.39
C ASP A 140 -8.75 -8.80 3.33
N VAL A 141 -7.55 -8.43 2.88
CA VAL A 141 -7.36 -7.49 1.76
C VAL A 141 -8.06 -8.01 0.52
N LYS A 142 -7.86 -9.29 0.17
CA LYS A 142 -8.58 -9.88 -0.96
C LYS A 142 -10.10 -9.82 -0.78
N ALA A 143 -10.61 -10.18 0.39
CA ALA A 143 -12.05 -10.18 0.65
C ALA A 143 -12.65 -8.75 0.66
N LEU A 144 -11.92 -7.74 1.12
CA LEU A 144 -12.33 -6.33 1.04
C LEU A 144 -12.43 -5.88 -0.42
N LEU A 145 -11.39 -6.15 -1.21
CA LEU A 145 -11.35 -5.78 -2.63
C LEU A 145 -12.42 -6.50 -3.45
N ASP A 146 -12.68 -7.78 -3.13
CA ASP A 146 -13.73 -8.60 -3.75
C ASP A 146 -15.13 -8.30 -3.17
N ARG A 147 -15.27 -7.34 -2.24
CA ARG A 147 -16.53 -6.93 -1.58
C ARG A 147 -17.24 -8.06 -0.81
N GLN A 148 -16.48 -9.04 -0.35
CA GLN A 148 -16.94 -10.19 0.43
C GLN A 148 -16.80 -9.96 1.95
N LEU A 149 -16.02 -8.96 2.34
CA LEU A 149 -15.82 -8.55 3.74
C LEU A 149 -16.10 -7.04 3.85
N PRO A 150 -17.01 -6.61 4.73
CA PRO A 150 -17.25 -5.20 4.95
C PRO A 150 -16.09 -4.56 5.76
N PRO A 151 -15.71 -3.29 5.50
CA PRO A 151 -14.64 -2.59 6.22
C PRO A 151 -14.73 -2.64 7.75
N GLU A 152 -15.95 -2.62 8.28
CA GLU A 152 -16.25 -2.63 9.72
C GLU A 152 -15.89 -3.96 10.39
N ALA A 153 -15.69 -5.03 9.62
CA ALA A 153 -15.27 -6.32 10.16
C ALA A 153 -13.76 -6.40 10.42
N ILE A 154 -12.98 -5.40 10.00
CA ILE A 154 -11.54 -5.30 10.25
C ILE A 154 -11.33 -4.59 11.59
N VAL A 155 -11.22 -5.37 12.66
CA VAL A 155 -11.09 -4.91 14.06
C VAL A 155 -10.05 -5.75 14.80
N ASP A 156 -9.56 -5.26 15.93
CA ASP A 156 -8.49 -5.90 16.73
C ASP A 156 -8.86 -7.35 17.10
N GLU A 157 -10.10 -7.57 17.55
CA GLU A 157 -10.59 -8.89 18.01
C GLU A 157 -10.54 -9.95 16.91
N ARG A 158 -10.64 -9.54 15.63
CA ARG A 158 -10.52 -10.45 14.48
C ARG A 158 -9.14 -11.07 14.44
N TYR A 159 -8.10 -10.26 14.69
CA TYR A 159 -6.71 -10.67 14.59
C TYR A 159 -6.25 -11.36 15.87
N GLU A 160 -6.66 -10.88 17.03
CA GLU A 160 -6.45 -11.56 18.31
C GLU A 160 -6.99 -12.98 18.28
N LYS A 161 -8.27 -13.14 17.90
CA LYS A 161 -8.91 -14.45 17.78
C LYS A 161 -8.29 -15.30 16.66
N GLY A 162 -7.96 -14.68 15.54
CA GLY A 162 -7.42 -15.37 14.37
C GLY A 162 -5.99 -15.89 14.57
N LEU A 163 -5.21 -15.21 15.40
CA LEU A 163 -3.80 -15.51 15.66
C LEU A 163 -3.57 -16.13 17.04
N GLY A 164 -4.56 -16.09 17.93
CA GLY A 164 -4.41 -16.55 19.31
C GLY A 164 -3.44 -15.68 20.11
N ILE A 165 -3.44 -14.36 19.86
CA ILE A 165 -2.60 -13.37 20.54
C ILE A 165 -3.49 -12.37 21.29
N ASP A 166 -2.92 -11.69 22.28
CA ASP A 166 -3.52 -10.52 22.91
C ASP A 166 -2.71 -9.29 22.48
N LEU A 167 -3.34 -8.33 21.80
CA LEU A 167 -2.65 -7.12 21.34
C LEU A 167 -2.43 -6.10 22.48
N PHE A 168 -3.06 -6.31 23.64
CA PHE A 168 -3.04 -5.44 24.81
C PHE A 168 -2.35 -6.04 26.04
N GLU A 169 -1.86 -7.30 25.98
CA GLU A 169 -1.00 -7.84 27.04
C GLU A 169 0.33 -7.07 27.10
N GLY A 170 0.42 -6.08 27.99
CA GLY A 170 1.65 -5.32 28.23
C GLY A 170 1.53 -3.81 28.46
N PHE A 171 0.30 -3.25 28.53
CA PHE A 171 0.06 -1.87 28.99
C PHE A 171 -0.38 -1.80 30.45
#